data_AF-A0A920PF37-F1
#
_entry.id   AF-A0A920PF37-F1
#
_cell.length_a   1.000
_cell.length_b   1.000
_cell.length_c   1.000
_cell.angle_alpha   90.00
_cell.angle_beta   90.00
_cell.angle_gamma   90.00
#
_symmetry.space_group_name_H-M   'P 1'
#
loop_
_entity.id
_entity.type
_entity.pdbx_description
1 polymer ?
#
loop_
_entity_poly.entity_id
_entity_poly.type
_entity_poly.pdbx_seq_one_letter_code
_entity_poly.pdbx_strand_id
1 'polypeptide(L)'
;MKRSNTENRRLPGLFQGYYWMHHYDQDKNLRDQYKDHPYYQDCIDFCSKWDQKSFDPNYKEKSLDYFIPMIEEIFSREPRSFV
;
A
#
# COMPACT_ATOMS: atom_id res chain seq x y z
N MET A 1 7.74 27.41 -19.36
CA MET A 1 7.54 27.38 -17.90
C MET A 1 6.10 26.90 -17.67
N LYS A 2 5.82 25.62 -17.46
CA LYS A 2 6.01 24.89 -16.20
C LYS A 2 6.52 23.45 -16.45
N ARG A 3 7.27 22.96 -15.45
CA ARG A 3 8.16 21.80 -15.48
C ARG A 3 7.40 20.47 -15.52
N SER A 4 8.00 19.52 -16.23
CA SER A 4 7.88 18.06 -16.13
C SER A 4 7.91 17.54 -14.69
N ASN A 5 7.03 16.60 -14.33
CA ASN A 5 7.33 15.51 -13.37
C ASN A 5 6.20 14.45 -13.22
N THR A 6 5.76 13.84 -14.33
CA THR A 6 4.92 12.61 -14.27
C THR A 6 5.73 11.34 -14.00
N GLU A 7 7.07 11.44 -13.90
CA GLU A 7 7.99 10.29 -13.85
C GLU A 7 8.04 9.52 -12.53
N ASN A 8 7.33 9.92 -11.47
CA ASN A 8 7.38 9.15 -10.23
C ASN A 8 6.18 9.40 -9.30
N ARG A 9 4.94 9.26 -9.82
CA ARG A 9 3.84 8.93 -8.91
C ARG A 9 4.14 7.53 -8.39
N ARG A 10 4.82 7.47 -7.23
CA ARG A 10 5.26 6.26 -6.53
C ARG A 10 4.21 5.19 -6.75
N LEU A 11 4.59 4.08 -7.41
CA LEU A 11 3.67 3.02 -7.83
C LEU A 11 2.60 2.69 -6.77
N PRO A 12 2.91 2.58 -5.45
CA PRO A 12 1.89 2.36 -4.43
C PRO A 12 0.78 3.41 -4.40
N GLY A 13 1.12 4.70 -4.54
CA GLY A 13 0.17 5.81 -4.49
C GLY A 13 -0.83 5.84 -5.65
N LEU A 14 -0.51 5.20 -6.77
CA LEU A 14 -1.45 5.01 -7.89
C LEU A 14 -2.52 3.96 -7.58
N PHE A 15 -2.16 2.86 -6.90
CA PHE A 15 -3.11 1.82 -6.52
C PHE A 15 -4.00 2.26 -5.35
N GLN A 16 -3.44 2.96 -4.36
CA GLN A 16 -4.19 3.61 -3.28
C GLN A 16 -5.13 4.70 -3.82
N GLY A 17 -4.68 5.42 -4.85
CA GLY A 17 -5.42 6.47 -5.55
C GLY A 17 -6.81 6.07 -6.00
N TYR A 18 -7.05 4.78 -6.25
CA TYR A 18 -8.38 4.28 -6.61
C TYR A 18 -9.47 4.69 -5.61
N TYR A 19 -9.14 4.78 -4.32
CA TYR A 19 -10.09 5.04 -3.26
C TYR A 19 -10.36 6.51 -2.99
N TRP A 20 -9.50 7.44 -3.43
CA TRP A 20 -9.62 8.87 -3.09
C TRP A 20 -9.48 9.84 -4.26
N MET A 21 -8.89 9.46 -5.40
CA MET A 21 -8.66 10.36 -6.54
C MET A 21 -9.94 10.94 -7.14
N HIS A 22 -11.05 10.21 -7.03
CA HIS A 22 -12.36 10.66 -7.48
C HIS A 22 -12.91 11.86 -6.68
N HIS A 23 -12.40 12.12 -5.47
CA HIS A 23 -12.72 13.34 -4.71
C HIS A 23 -12.00 14.59 -5.23
N TYR A 24 -11.02 14.42 -6.13
CA TYR A 24 -10.23 15.50 -6.73
C TYR A 24 -10.44 15.60 -8.25
N ASP A 25 -11.54 15.03 -8.77
CA ASP A 25 -11.83 14.94 -10.21
C ASP A 25 -10.70 14.29 -11.03
N GLN A 26 -9.90 13.43 -10.40
CA GLN A 26 -8.82 12.69 -11.04
C GLN A 26 -9.26 11.27 -11.41
N ASP A 27 -8.62 10.72 -12.44
CA ASP A 27 -8.87 9.35 -12.88
C ASP A 27 -8.35 8.33 -11.84
N LYS A 28 -9.28 7.63 -11.21
CA LYS A 28 -9.01 6.58 -10.22
C LYS A 28 -8.46 5.28 -10.84
N ASN A 29 -8.62 5.10 -12.15
CA ASN A 29 -8.20 3.90 -12.89
C ASN A 29 -6.80 4.05 -13.51
N LEU A 30 -6.05 5.10 -13.17
CA LEU A 30 -4.66 5.28 -13.63
C LEU A 30 -3.74 4.09 -13.29
N ARG A 31 -4.11 3.23 -12.33
CA ARG A 31 -3.38 1.99 -12.04
C ARG A 31 -3.42 0.98 -13.21
N ASP A 32 -4.45 1.03 -14.06
CA ASP A 32 -4.70 0.02 -15.10
C ASP A 32 -3.65 0.04 -16.21
N GLN A 33 -2.84 1.09 -16.28
CA GLN A 33 -1.62 1.12 -17.11
C GLN A 33 -0.61 0.01 -16.75
N TYR A 34 -0.72 -0.59 -15.56
CA TYR A 34 0.14 -1.67 -15.07
C TYR A 34 -0.55 -3.03 -15.02
N LYS A 35 -1.73 -3.20 -15.63
CA LYS A 35 -2.52 -4.46 -15.58
C LYS A 35 -1.74 -5.71 -16.00
N ASP A 36 -0.75 -5.54 -16.89
CA ASP A 36 0.06 -6.63 -17.44
C ASP A 36 1.28 -6.94 -16.57
N HIS A 37 1.48 -6.23 -15.46
CA HIS A 37 2.57 -6.47 -14.52
C HIS A 37 2.27 -7.65 -13.58
N PRO A 38 3.23 -8.55 -13.30
CA PRO A 38 2.99 -9.75 -12.49
C PRO A 38 2.43 -9.47 -11.09
N TYR A 39 2.81 -8.33 -10.49
CA TYR A 39 2.36 -7.93 -9.15
C TYR A 39 1.14 -6.99 -9.13
N TYR A 40 0.48 -6.75 -10.27
CA TYR A 40 -0.66 -5.84 -10.35
C TYR A 40 -1.80 -6.24 -9.40
N GLN A 41 -2.16 -7.53 -9.41
CA GLN A 41 -3.21 -8.05 -8.53
C GLN A 41 -2.81 -7.99 -7.06
N ASP A 42 -1.54 -8.28 -6.75
CA ASP A 42 -1.02 -8.20 -5.37
C ASP A 42 -1.12 -6.78 -4.82
N CYS A 43 -0.83 -5.77 -5.64
CA CYS A 43 -0.98 -4.37 -5.25
C CYS A 43 -2.45 -3.99 -5.00
N ILE A 44 -3.39 -4.48 -5.81
CA ILE A 44 -4.84 -4.27 -5.60
C ILE A 44 -5.30 -4.94 -4.32
N ASP A 45 -4.92 -6.20 -4.13
CA ASP A 45 -5.29 -6.99 -2.97
C ASP A 45 -4.74 -6.36 -1.69
N PHE A 46 -3.50 -5.88 -1.72
CA PHE A 46 -2.90 -5.18 -0.59
C PHE A 46 -3.68 -3.91 -0.24
N CYS A 47 -3.95 -3.06 -1.24
CA CYS A 47 -4.65 -1.79 -1.00
C CYS A 47 -6.09 -2.02 -0.51
N SER A 48 -6.78 -3.03 -1.03
CA SER A 48 -8.17 -3.33 -0.66
C SER A 48 -8.32 -4.03 0.69
N LYS A 49 -7.39 -4.92 1.04
CA LYS A 49 -7.48 -5.74 2.25
C LYS A 49 -6.87 -5.05 3.46
N TRP A 50 -5.80 -4.29 3.28
CA TRP A 50 -5.03 -3.71 4.37
C TRP A 50 -5.14 -2.19 4.36
N ASP A 51 -4.61 -1.53 3.34
CA ASP A 51 -4.43 -0.07 3.33
C ASP A 51 -5.73 0.72 3.49
N GLN A 52 -6.73 0.48 2.64
CA GLN A 52 -8.00 1.19 2.70
C GLN A 52 -8.77 0.91 4.01
N LYS A 53 -8.64 -0.31 4.56
CA LYS A 53 -9.34 -0.70 5.79
C LYS A 53 -8.72 -0.08 7.03
N SER A 54 -7.44 0.26 7.00
CA SER A 54 -6.76 0.95 8.11
C SER A 54 -7.32 2.34 8.39
N PHE A 55 -8.07 2.93 7.46
CA PHE A 55 -8.76 4.21 7.65
C PHE A 55 -10.19 4.08 8.19
N ASP A 56 -10.70 2.86 8.45
CA ASP A 56 -12.03 2.68 9.06
C ASP A 56 -11.98 3.06 10.55
N PRO A 57 -12.70 4.12 10.98
CA PRO A 57 -12.69 4.55 12.38
C PRO A 57 -13.33 3.53 13.34
N ASN A 58 -14.10 2.57 12.82
CA ASN A 58 -14.73 1.52 13.62
C ASN A 58 -13.89 0.23 13.64
N TYR A 59 -12.71 0.22 13.01
CA TYR A 59 -11.87 -0.96 12.97
C TYR A 59 -11.36 -1.30 14.38
N LYS A 60 -11.60 -2.55 14.81
CA LYS A 60 -11.11 -3.02 16.12
C LYS A 60 -9.61 -3.28 16.04
N GLU A 61 -8.83 -2.30 16.44
CA GLU A 61 -7.39 -2.42 16.56
C GLU A 61 -6.96 -3.26 17.77
N LYS A 62 -5.74 -3.80 17.70
CA LYS A 62 -5.08 -4.48 18.81
C LYS A 62 -4.08 -3.50 19.44
N SER A 63 -3.86 -3.60 20.75
CA SER A 63 -2.82 -2.81 21.42
C SER A 63 -1.43 -3.23 20.95
N LEU A 64 -0.44 -2.36 21.18
CA LEU A 64 0.96 -2.68 20.88
C LEU A 64 1.44 -3.95 21.58
N ASP A 65 1.02 -4.16 22.84
CA ASP A 65 1.39 -5.34 23.65
C ASP A 65 1.03 -6.66 22.98
N TYR A 66 -0.05 -6.69 22.20
CA TYR A 66 -0.44 -7.87 21.43
C TYR A 66 0.61 -8.28 20.39
N PHE A 67 1.34 -7.31 19.84
CA PHE A 67 2.33 -7.51 18.78
C PHE A 67 3.75 -7.72 19.31
N ILE A 68 4.06 -7.33 20.55
CA ILE A 68 5.39 -7.44 21.14
C ILE A 68 5.97 -8.87 20.99
N PRO A 69 5.25 -9.96 21.32
CA PRO A 69 5.79 -11.31 21.19
C PRO A 69 6.17 -11.68 19.74
N MET A 70 5.41 -11.21 18.75
CA MET A 70 5.68 -11.46 17.33
C MET A 70 6.92 -10.68 16.86
N ILE A 71 7.09 -9.46 17.37
CA ILE A 71 8.26 -8.62 17.09
C ILE A 71 9.51 -9.30 17.66
N GLU A 72 9.46 -9.76 18.92
CA GLU A 72 10.54 -10.50 19.57
C GLU A 72 10.92 -11.77 18.79
N GLU A 73 9.93 -12.53 18.30
CA GLU A 73 10.18 -13.69 17.41
C GLU A 73 10.94 -13.29 16.13
N ILE A 74 10.52 -12.21 15.47
CA ILE A 74 11.15 -11.71 14.23
C ILE A 74 12.59 -11.22 14.46
N PHE A 75 12.90 -10.68 15.64
CA PHE A 75 14.23 -10.18 15.98
C PHE A 75 15.15 -11.23 16.61
N SER A 76 14.60 -12.32 17.16
CA SER A 76 15.37 -13.43 17.73
C SER A 76 15.89 -14.43 16.68
N ARG A 77 15.31 -14.46 15.48
CA ARG A 77 15.83 -15.27 14.37
C ARG A 77 17.15 -14.70 13.84
N GLU A 78 18.01 -15.59 13.36
CA GLU A 78 19.18 -15.20 12.58
C GLU A 78 18.75 -14.35 11.38
N PRO A 79 19.30 -13.13 11.21
CA PRO A 79 18.97 -12.29 10.07
C PRO A 79 19.28 -13.04 8.77
N ARG A 80 18.29 -13.15 7.88
CA ARG A 80 18.57 -13.66 6.54
C ARG A 80 19.57 -12.71 5.86
N SER A 81 20.70 -13.24 5.43
CA SER A 81 21.64 -12.44 4.65
C SER A 81 21.01 -12.07 3.32
N PHE A 82 21.15 -10.81 2.92
CA PHE A 82 20.64 -10.30 1.63
C PHE A 82 21.55 -10.68 0.45
N VAL A 83 22.28 -11.80 0.55
CA VAL A 83 23.26 -12.26 -0.44
C VAL A 83 22.75 -13.50 -1.13
#